data_AF-A0A3D4H9F1-F1
#
_entry.id   AF-A0A3D4H9F1-F1
#
_cell.length_a   1.000
_cell.length_b   1.000
_cell.length_c   1.000
_cell.angle_alpha   90.00
_cell.angle_beta   90.00
_cell.angle_gamma   90.00
#
_symmetry.space_group_name_H-M   'P 1'
#
loop_
_entity.id
_entity.type
_entity.pdbx_description
1 polymer ?
#
loop_
_entity_poly.entity_id
_entity_poly.type
_entity_poly.pdbx_seq_one_letter_code
_entity_poly.pdbx_strand_id
1 'polypeptide(L)'
;MLGKINANWILCLWGRFYGLVSSSFGQRTINTSLTLPTELPTGDYDFQTFGSFNSVLVIASPPDSVNELYFGERSGRIIVYSDVENSIREETPFLQIPSTVTTNGENGLLGLAFHPEYQENGYFFK
;
A
#
# COMPACT_ATOMS: atom_id res chain seq x y z
N MET A 1 -23.51 36.31 -27.30
CA MET A 1 -24.96 36.63 -27.28
C MET A 1 -25.70 35.36 -26.86
N LEU A 2 -26.76 35.49 -26.04
CA LEU A 2 -27.56 34.49 -25.31
C LEU A 2 -27.86 33.17 -26.06
N GLY A 3 -28.17 32.03 -25.41
CA GLY A 3 -28.72 31.89 -24.06
C GLY A 3 -28.92 30.43 -23.62
N LYS A 4 -29.25 30.30 -22.33
CA LYS A 4 -29.60 29.05 -21.63
C LYS A 4 -30.93 28.50 -22.15
N ILE A 5 -31.04 27.18 -22.27
CA ILE A 5 -32.34 26.48 -22.32
C ILE A 5 -32.38 25.39 -21.24
N ASN A 6 -33.49 25.41 -20.50
CA ASN A 6 -33.83 24.66 -19.30
C ASN A 6 -34.43 23.29 -19.70
N ALA A 7 -33.96 22.20 -19.10
CA ALA A 7 -34.50 20.86 -19.27
C ALA A 7 -35.50 20.57 -18.16
N ASN A 8 -36.79 20.51 -18.50
CA ASN A 8 -37.79 20.02 -17.56
C ASN A 8 -39.03 19.48 -18.30
N TRP A 9 -39.05 18.18 -18.64
CA TRP A 9 -40.30 17.48 -18.94
C TRP A 9 -40.22 16.02 -18.49
N ILE A 10 -40.89 15.75 -17.37
CA ILE A 10 -41.35 14.42 -16.96
C ILE A 10 -42.53 14.03 -17.86
N LEU A 11 -42.48 12.81 -18.41
CA LEU A 11 -43.67 12.12 -18.93
C LEU A 11 -43.69 10.70 -18.38
N CYS A 12 -44.77 10.39 -17.65
CA CYS A 12 -45.05 9.08 -17.07
C CYS A 12 -46.11 8.38 -17.95
N LEU A 13 -45.90 7.11 -18.31
CA LEU A 13 -46.89 6.23 -18.92
C LEU A 13 -46.69 4.80 -18.39
N TRP A 14 -47.81 4.14 -18.14
CA TRP A 14 -48.01 3.01 -17.21
C TRP A 14 -47.64 1.63 -17.78
N GLY A 15 -47.09 0.74 -16.94
CA GLY A 15 -47.10 -0.71 -17.21
C GLY A 15 -46.15 -1.60 -16.39
N ARG A 16 -46.71 -2.31 -15.40
CA ARG A 16 -46.25 -3.58 -14.76
C ARG A 16 -45.06 -3.56 -13.78
N PHE A 17 -45.31 -4.16 -12.61
CA PHE A 17 -44.36 -4.42 -11.52
C PHE A 17 -43.20 -5.31 -11.98
N TYR A 18 -41.98 -4.78 -11.93
CA TYR A 18 -40.76 -5.55 -11.72
C TYR A 18 -40.27 -5.20 -10.32
N GLY A 19 -39.91 -6.22 -9.52
CA GLY A 19 -39.45 -6.04 -8.15
C GLY A 19 -38.38 -4.96 -8.06
N LEU A 20 -38.49 -4.10 -7.03
CA LEU A 20 -37.48 -3.11 -6.71
C LEU A 20 -36.20 -3.86 -6.32
N VAL A 21 -35.32 -4.09 -7.30
CA VAL A 21 -33.90 -4.18 -6.98
C VAL A 21 -33.47 -2.73 -6.82
N SER A 22 -33.63 -2.19 -5.62
CA SER A 22 -32.86 -1.02 -5.23
C SER A 22 -31.42 -1.49 -5.15
N SER A 23 -30.70 -1.48 -6.28
CA SER A 23 -29.25 -1.41 -6.24
C SER A 23 -28.92 -0.03 -5.67
N SER A 24 -28.93 0.05 -4.34
CA SER A 24 -28.12 1.02 -3.63
C SER A 24 -26.66 0.66 -3.93
N PHE A 25 -26.20 0.95 -5.15
CA PHE A 25 -24.80 1.24 -5.35
C PHE A 25 -24.54 2.42 -4.45
N GLY A 26 -23.73 2.22 -3.40
CA GLY A 26 -23.35 3.29 -2.49
C GLY A 26 -22.90 4.47 -3.34
N GLN A 27 -23.66 5.56 -3.29
CA GLN A 27 -23.34 6.76 -4.05
C GLN A 27 -21.96 7.18 -3.56
N ARG A 28 -20.97 7.19 -4.47
CA ARG A 28 -19.64 7.69 -4.15
C ARG A 28 -19.79 9.16 -3.73
N THR A 29 -19.67 9.44 -2.44
CA THR A 29 -19.52 10.81 -1.95
C THR A 29 -18.14 11.30 -2.38
N ILE A 30 -18.08 12.43 -3.05
CA ILE A 30 -16.81 13.07 -3.39
C ILE A 30 -16.04 13.40 -2.11
N ASN A 31 -14.77 13.02 -2.04
CA ASN A 31 -13.91 13.46 -0.94
C ASN A 31 -13.47 14.90 -1.24
N THR A 32 -14.21 15.87 -0.72
CA THR A 32 -13.92 17.30 -0.92
C THR A 32 -12.76 17.82 -0.07
N SER A 33 -12.23 17.00 0.84
CA SER A 33 -11.03 17.33 1.61
C SER A 33 -9.74 16.74 1.01
N LEU A 34 -9.80 16.08 -0.15
CA LEU A 34 -8.61 15.57 -0.83
C LEU A 34 -7.80 16.75 -1.41
N THR A 35 -6.78 17.18 -0.68
CA THR A 35 -5.80 18.17 -1.15
C THR A 35 -4.67 17.45 -1.89
N LEU A 36 -4.81 17.31 -3.21
CA LEU A 36 -3.66 16.97 -4.06
C LEU A 36 -2.83 18.24 -4.29
N PRO A 37 -1.51 18.13 -4.45
CA PRO A 37 -0.70 19.26 -4.88
C PRO A 37 -1.18 19.75 -6.26
N THR A 38 -1.27 21.07 -6.42
CA THR A 38 -1.76 21.73 -7.65
C THR A 38 -0.85 21.49 -8.85
N GLU A 39 0.42 21.20 -8.59
CA GLU A 39 1.40 20.75 -9.56
C GLU A 39 1.85 19.34 -9.19
N LEU A 40 1.84 18.43 -10.17
CA LEU A 40 2.41 17.11 -9.95
C LEU A 40 3.92 17.26 -9.73
N PRO A 41 4.52 16.52 -8.78
CA PRO A 41 5.96 16.47 -8.68
C PRO A 41 6.54 16.02 -10.02
N THR A 42 7.36 16.86 -10.65
CA THR A 42 8.14 16.50 -11.82
C THR A 42 9.44 15.87 -11.35
N GLY A 43 9.58 14.57 -11.56
CA GLY A 43 10.80 13.81 -11.32
C GLY A 43 10.90 12.67 -12.31
N ASP A 44 12.13 12.25 -12.59
CA ASP A 44 12.38 11.01 -13.31
C ASP A 44 12.14 9.83 -12.35
N TYR A 45 11.50 8.78 -12.86
CA TYR A 45 11.30 7.54 -12.13
C TYR A 45 12.05 6.44 -12.86
N ASP A 46 12.80 5.65 -12.11
CA ASP A 46 13.48 4.47 -12.65
C ASP A 46 13.04 3.22 -11.89
N PHE A 47 13.16 2.07 -12.55
CA PHE A 47 12.92 0.78 -11.93
C PHE A 47 14.22 0.22 -11.40
N GLN A 48 14.21 -0.09 -10.10
CA GLN A 48 15.30 -0.78 -9.46
C GLN A 48 14.96 -2.25 -9.22
N THR A 49 15.92 -3.12 -9.53
CA THR A 49 15.81 -4.56 -9.23
C THR A 49 16.65 -4.89 -8.01
N PHE A 50 16.01 -5.49 -7.00
CA PHE A 50 16.69 -6.06 -5.86
C PHE A 50 16.95 -7.55 -6.10
N GLY A 51 17.83 -8.15 -5.30
CA GLY A 51 18.33 -9.51 -5.51
C GLY A 51 17.25 -10.60 -5.43
N SER A 52 17.68 -11.86 -5.35
CA SER A 52 16.75 -12.99 -5.24
C SER A 52 16.28 -13.18 -3.79
N PHE A 53 14.98 -13.44 -3.62
CA PHE A 53 14.34 -13.66 -2.33
C PHE A 53 13.53 -14.96 -2.32
N ASN A 54 13.29 -15.49 -1.12
CA ASN A 54 12.44 -16.65 -0.87
C ASN A 54 11.09 -16.20 -0.29
N SER A 55 10.12 -15.90 -1.15
CA SER A 55 8.75 -15.49 -0.76
C SER A 55 8.71 -14.26 0.15
N VAL A 56 9.01 -13.08 -0.40
CA VAL A 56 8.81 -11.78 0.28
C VAL A 56 7.32 -11.57 0.52
N LEU A 57 6.98 -11.16 1.74
CA LEU A 57 5.59 -10.83 2.12
C LEU A 57 5.43 -9.36 2.49
N VAL A 58 6.48 -8.72 3.01
CA VAL A 58 6.41 -7.33 3.46
C VAL A 58 7.70 -6.60 3.12
N ILE A 59 7.56 -5.32 2.75
CA ILE A 59 8.64 -4.37 2.61
C ILE A 59 8.31 -3.19 3.52
N ALA A 60 9.27 -2.79 4.35
CA ALA A 60 9.11 -1.65 5.26
C ALA A 60 10.40 -0.83 5.33
N SER A 61 10.27 0.42 5.74
CA SER A 61 11.40 1.28 6.10
C SER A 61 11.10 1.95 7.44
N PRO A 62 12.12 2.13 8.31
CA PRO A 62 11.96 2.93 9.52
C PRO A 62 11.58 4.39 9.21
N PRO A 63 10.91 5.09 10.14
CA PRO A 63 10.70 6.53 10.03
C PRO A 63 12.02 7.29 9.83
N ASP A 64 11.98 8.29 8.95
CA ASP A 64 13.09 9.16 8.57
C ASP A 64 14.32 8.45 7.96
N SER A 65 14.21 7.16 7.64
CA SER A 65 15.19 6.46 6.82
C SER A 65 14.87 6.67 5.34
N VAL A 66 15.83 7.25 4.61
CA VAL A 66 15.66 7.59 3.19
C VAL A 66 16.31 6.58 2.25
N ASN A 67 17.23 5.75 2.76
CA ASN A 67 18.04 4.86 1.93
C ASN A 67 18.08 3.40 2.42
N GLU A 68 17.26 3.04 3.41
CA GLU A 68 17.18 1.67 3.90
C GLU A 68 15.81 1.03 3.60
N LEU A 69 15.84 -0.22 3.14
CA LEU A 69 14.65 -1.05 2.94
C LEU A 69 14.82 -2.42 3.59
N TYR A 70 13.76 -2.84 4.28
CA TYR A 70 13.70 -4.11 5.01
C TYR A 70 12.71 -5.02 4.31
N PHE A 71 13.21 -6.17 3.85
CA PHE A 71 12.45 -7.18 3.14
C PHE A 71 12.18 -8.35 4.09
N GLY A 72 10.91 -8.54 4.46
CA GLY A 72 10.45 -9.65 5.27
C GLY A 72 10.06 -10.85 4.42
N GLU A 73 10.79 -11.95 4.57
CA GLU A 73 10.47 -13.24 3.96
C GLU A 73 9.59 -14.10 4.88
N ARG A 74 8.73 -14.89 4.25
CA ARG A 74 7.77 -15.77 4.93
C ARG A 74 8.39 -16.71 5.97
N SER A 75 9.62 -17.16 5.76
CA SER A 75 10.36 -18.03 6.68
C SER A 75 10.71 -17.37 8.02
N GLY A 76 10.46 -16.07 8.19
CA GLY A 76 10.85 -15.33 9.39
C GLY A 76 12.24 -14.68 9.28
N ARG A 77 12.75 -14.48 8.06
CA ARG A 77 13.99 -13.75 7.79
C ARG A 77 13.68 -12.33 7.36
N ILE A 78 14.36 -11.34 7.95
CA ILE A 78 14.31 -9.94 7.52
C ILE A 78 15.69 -9.57 6.96
N ILE A 79 15.72 -9.24 5.67
CA ILE A 79 16.92 -8.84 4.93
C ILE A 79 16.92 -7.32 4.80
N VAL A 80 18.10 -6.69 4.93
CA VAL A 80 18.25 -5.25 4.80
C VAL A 80 19.01 -4.91 3.53
N TYR A 81 18.52 -3.90 2.85
CA TYR A 81 19.29 -3.12 1.90
C TYR A 81 19.59 -1.78 2.56
N SER A 82 20.83 -1.53 2.94
CA SER A 82 21.27 -0.32 3.66
C SER A 82 21.53 0.86 2.73
N ASP A 83 21.72 0.57 1.45
CA ASP A 83 21.77 1.53 0.38
C ASP A 83 20.88 1.04 -0.75
N VAL A 84 19.72 1.68 -0.87
CA VAL A 84 18.77 1.40 -1.91
C VAL A 84 19.37 1.78 -3.24
N GLU A 85 19.90 2.99 -3.44
CA GLU A 85 20.42 3.46 -4.73
C GLU A 85 21.47 2.50 -5.33
N ASN A 86 22.40 2.01 -4.51
CA ASN A 86 23.46 1.11 -4.95
C ASN A 86 23.12 -0.39 -4.80
N SER A 87 21.90 -0.73 -4.37
CA SER A 87 21.44 -2.11 -4.11
C SER A 87 22.34 -2.86 -3.12
N ILE A 88 22.89 -2.18 -2.12
CA ILE A 88 23.79 -2.80 -1.13
C ILE A 88 22.97 -3.64 -0.17
N ARG A 89 23.10 -4.96 -0.28
CA ARG A 89 22.45 -5.93 0.59
C ARG A 89 23.36 -6.27 1.76
N GLU A 90 22.82 -6.22 2.97
CA GLU A 90 23.52 -6.70 4.16
C GLU A 90 23.65 -8.23 4.15
N GLU A 91 24.85 -8.73 4.45
CA GLU A 91 25.12 -10.17 4.50
C GLU A 91 24.39 -10.84 5.66
N THR A 92 24.33 -10.16 6.81
CA THR A 92 23.64 -10.64 8.00
C THR A 92 22.19 -10.15 7.98
N PRO A 93 21.19 -11.03 8.11
CA PRO A 93 19.81 -10.59 8.20
C PRO A 93 19.61 -9.79 9.50
N PHE A 94 18.81 -8.73 9.44
CA PHE A 94 18.41 -7.96 10.62
C PHE A 94 17.72 -8.84 11.67
N LEU A 95 16.96 -9.82 11.19
CA LEU A 95 16.34 -10.82 12.03
C LEU A 95 16.27 -12.16 11.31
N GLN A 96 16.55 -13.22 12.05
CA GLN A 96 16.22 -14.59 11.66
C GLN A 96 15.47 -15.26 12.80
N ILE A 97 14.16 -15.52 12.60
CA ILE A 97 13.37 -16.29 13.56
C ILE A 97 13.78 -17.77 13.48
N PRO A 98 13.86 -18.50 14.62
CA PRO A 98 14.15 -19.94 14.62
C PRO A 98 13.21 -20.76 13.74
N SER A 99 13.68 -21.90 13.26
CA SER A 99 13.01 -22.80 12.30
C SER A 99 11.73 -23.49 12.80
N THR A 100 11.21 -23.11 13.98
CA THR A 100 9.93 -23.60 14.51
C THR A 100 8.72 -22.94 13.84
N VAL A 101 8.92 -21.87 13.07
CA VAL A 101 7.86 -21.22 12.30
C VAL A 101 7.47 -22.07 11.09
N THR A 102 6.23 -22.54 11.07
CA THR A 102 5.68 -23.25 9.90
C THR A 102 5.32 -22.26 8.78
N THR A 103 5.48 -22.67 7.53
CA THR A 103 5.19 -21.86 6.33
C THR A 103 4.10 -22.50 5.46
N ASN A 104 3.13 -23.18 6.08
CA ASN A 104 1.96 -23.74 5.39
C ASN A 104 0.81 -22.72 5.38
N GLY A 105 0.05 -22.62 4.27
CA GLY A 105 -1.13 -21.74 4.19
C GLY A 105 -0.76 -20.25 4.23
N GLU A 106 -1.19 -19.54 5.27
CA GLU A 106 -0.78 -18.16 5.59
C GLU A 106 0.24 -18.09 6.73
N ASN A 107 0.69 -19.23 7.29
CA ASN A 107 1.67 -19.19 8.38
C ASN A 107 3.03 -18.66 7.90
N GLY A 108 3.74 -17.98 8.80
CA GLY A 108 5.04 -17.37 8.53
C GLY A 108 5.17 -16.01 9.20
N LEU A 109 6.14 -15.22 8.75
CA LEU A 109 6.16 -13.77 9.00
C LEU A 109 4.99 -13.12 8.26
N LEU A 110 4.15 -12.36 8.95
CA LEU A 110 2.93 -11.78 8.36
C LEU A 110 2.98 -10.27 8.21
N GLY A 111 3.84 -9.60 8.96
CA GLY A 111 3.96 -8.16 8.92
C GLY A 111 5.29 -7.69 9.45
N LEU A 112 5.56 -6.41 9.22
CA LEU A 112 6.69 -5.68 9.77
C LEU A 112 6.27 -4.22 9.92
N ALA A 113 6.45 -3.67 11.12
CA ALA A 113 6.20 -2.26 11.39
C ALA A 113 7.26 -1.71 12.32
N PHE A 114 7.78 -0.53 12.00
CA PHE A 114 8.68 0.22 12.87
C PHE A 114 7.88 1.16 13.76
N HIS A 115 8.31 1.32 15.01
CA HIS A 115 7.74 2.34 15.88
C HIS A 115 8.02 3.74 15.29
N PRO A 116 7.11 4.73 15.44
CA PRO A 116 7.33 6.09 14.95
C PRO A 116 8.65 6.72 15.43
N GLU A 117 9.05 6.39 16.66
CA GLU A 117 10.33 6.81 17.28
C GLU A 117 11.40 5.70 17.25
N TYR A 118 11.42 4.85 16.22
CA TYR A 118 12.36 3.72 16.12
C TYR A 118 13.83 4.13 16.30
N GLN A 119 14.21 5.32 15.81
CA GLN A 119 15.57 5.84 15.96
C GLN A 119 15.98 6.08 17.42
N GLU A 120 15.01 6.37 18.29
CA GLU A 120 15.27 6.60 19.71
C GLU A 120 15.12 5.34 20.56
N ASN A 121 14.14 4.49 20.23
CA ASN A 121 13.77 3.36 21.10
C ASN A 121 14.08 1.96 20.53
N GLY A 122 14.41 1.86 19.25
CA GLY A 122 14.73 0.60 18.57
C GLY A 122 13.57 -0.40 18.47
N TYR A 123 12.32 0.02 18.68
CA TYR A 123 11.16 -0.88 18.66
C TYR A 123 10.61 -1.13 17.25
N PHE A 124 10.45 -2.41 16.93
CA PHE A 124 9.74 -2.87 15.74
C PHE A 124 8.87 -4.08 16.07
N PHE A 125 7.86 -4.32 15.24
CA PHE A 125 6.85 -5.36 15.41
C PHE A 125 6.83 -6.27 14.18
N LYS A 126 6.63 -7.57 14.41
CA LYS A 126 6.71 -8.64 13.40
C LYS A 126 5.71 -9.75 13.69
#